data_AF-A0AAE1L930-F1
#
_entry.id   AF-A0AAE1L930-F1
#
_cell.length_a   1.000
_cell.length_b   1.000
_cell.length_c   1.000
_cell.angle_alpha   90.00
_cell.angle_beta   90.00
_cell.angle_gamma   90.00
#
_symmetry.space_group_name_H-M   'P 1'
#
loop_
_entity.id
_entity.type
_entity.pdbx_description
1 polymer ?
#
loop_
_entity_poly.entity_id
_entity_poly.type
_entity_poly.pdbx_seq_one_letter_code
_entity_poly.pdbx_strand_id
1 'polypeptide(L)'
;MRVLKNFKNVTYFLAEKHQLYQLRLRLTEKYPTEFSPSETNLFNINVYSFDLQVAIYENNLVGDIYECDTFSHKGCLCKKGNVVVLRQEAYNINVLLGTIVLLLVDDNGPHLVLEVRSTEFISSMRYFEMKDWVKYECIHPDKLLSAKSLHVYKRDSRLLIKLKHGLVSEEMKTS
;
A
#
# COMPACT_ATOMS: atom_id res chain seq x y z
N MET A 1 -5.67 38.31 33.08
CA MET A 1 -5.35 36.86 33.09
C MET A 1 -6.20 36.18 32.02
N ARG A 2 -5.67 35.95 30.81
CA ARG A 2 -6.41 35.29 29.70
C ARG A 2 -6.43 33.79 29.96
N VAL A 3 -7.60 33.25 30.30
CA VAL A 3 -7.79 31.84 30.59
C VAL A 3 -7.76 31.05 29.27
N LEU A 4 -6.78 30.16 29.11
CA LEU A 4 -6.65 29.15 28.06
C LEU A 4 -7.77 28.10 28.20
N LYS A 5 -9.03 28.47 27.93
CA LYS A 5 -10.18 27.56 28.01
C LYS A 5 -10.43 26.73 26.74
N ASN A 6 -9.73 27.01 25.64
CA ASN A 6 -10.04 26.43 24.33
C ASN A 6 -9.10 25.28 23.89
N PHE A 7 -8.09 24.91 24.68
CA PHE A 7 -7.13 23.87 24.28
C PHE A 7 -7.52 22.45 24.69
N LYS A 8 -8.50 22.27 25.60
CA LYS A 8 -8.91 20.93 26.06
C LYS A 8 -9.63 20.08 25.00
N ASN A 9 -10.18 20.71 23.95
CA ASN A 9 -10.98 20.01 22.93
C ASN A 9 -10.25 19.77 21.60
N VAL A 10 -9.02 20.26 21.43
CA VAL A 10 -8.30 20.07 20.17
C VAL A 10 -7.98 18.59 19.94
N THR A 11 -7.53 17.88 20.98
CA THR A 11 -7.24 16.44 20.91
C THR A 11 -8.48 15.61 20.67
N TYR A 12 -9.60 15.91 21.34
CA TYR A 12 -10.87 15.22 21.13
C TYR A 12 -11.40 15.41 19.71
N PHE A 13 -11.43 16.65 19.23
CA PHE A 13 -11.87 16.98 17.87
C PHE A 13 -10.95 16.38 16.79
N LEU A 14 -9.64 16.31 17.05
CA LEU A 14 -8.70 15.62 16.16
C LEU A 14 -8.91 14.10 16.17
N ALA A 15 -9.21 13.50 17.32
CA ALA A 15 -9.53 12.08 17.44
C ALA A 15 -10.84 11.74 16.71
N GLU A 16 -11.87 12.57 16.86
CA GLU A 16 -13.15 12.43 16.15
C GLU A 16 -12.97 12.58 14.62
N LYS A 17 -12.22 13.60 14.18
CA LYS A 17 -11.84 13.74 12.76
C LYS A 17 -11.04 12.55 12.24
N HIS A 18 -10.13 12.01 13.05
CA HIS A 18 -9.37 10.81 12.70
C HIS A 18 -10.31 9.61 12.56
N GLN A 19 -11.23 9.39 13.50
CA GLN A 19 -12.24 8.32 13.40
C GLN A 19 -13.14 8.47 12.17
N LEU A 20 -13.63 9.68 11.89
CA LEU A 20 -14.44 9.96 10.69
C LEU A 20 -13.64 9.75 9.40
N TYR A 21 -12.35 10.08 9.40
CA TYR A 21 -11.48 9.81 8.27
C TYR A 21 -11.22 8.30 8.09
N GLN A 22 -10.97 7.56 9.16
CA GLN A 22 -10.84 6.11 9.13
C GLN A 22 -12.15 5.46 8.62
N LEU A 23 -13.30 5.93 9.10
CA LEU A 23 -14.62 5.52 8.60
C LEU A 23 -14.79 5.84 7.12
N ARG A 24 -14.37 7.02 6.66
CA ARG A 24 -14.42 7.38 5.23
C ARG A 24 -13.51 6.48 4.39
N LEU A 25 -12.29 6.20 4.84
CA LEU A 25 -11.38 5.28 4.15
C LEU A 25 -12.01 3.89 4.02
N ARG A 26 -12.63 3.38 5.09
CA ARG A 26 -13.40 2.12 5.08
C ARG A 26 -14.61 2.18 4.15
N LEU A 27 -15.37 3.28 4.16
CA LEU A 27 -16.51 3.46 3.23
C LEU A 27 -16.06 3.55 1.77
N THR A 28 -14.80 3.93 1.52
CA THR A 28 -14.24 3.94 0.16
C THR A 28 -14.05 2.50 -0.38
N GLU A 29 -14.08 1.48 0.49
CA GLU A 29 -14.16 0.07 0.07
C GLU A 29 -15.49 -0.28 -0.63
N LYS A 30 -16.53 0.56 -0.54
CA LYS A 30 -17.86 0.30 -1.14
C LYS A 30 -18.12 1.00 -2.46
N TYR A 31 -17.19 1.80 -2.99
CA TYR A 31 -17.36 2.29 -4.36
C TYR A 31 -17.23 1.11 -5.33
N PRO A 32 -18.04 1.06 -6.41
CA PRO A 32 -17.80 0.09 -7.47
C PRO A 32 -16.34 0.23 -7.90
N THR A 33 -15.63 -0.89 -7.89
CA THR A 33 -14.22 -0.93 -8.24
C THR A 33 -14.09 -0.61 -9.72
N GLU A 34 -13.93 0.67 -10.04
CA GLU A 34 -13.58 1.09 -11.40
C GLU A 34 -12.15 0.65 -11.66
N PHE A 35 -12.02 -0.41 -12.46
CA PHE A 35 -10.77 -0.92 -12.99
C PHE A 35 -10.67 -0.52 -14.45
N SER A 36 -9.62 0.22 -14.77
CA SER A 36 -9.31 0.64 -16.14
C SER A 36 -7.83 0.38 -16.41
N PRO A 37 -7.47 -0.78 -16.98
CA PRO A 37 -6.11 -1.02 -17.44
C PRO A 37 -5.85 -0.11 -18.63
N SER A 38 -4.59 0.32 -18.76
CA SER A 38 -4.10 1.00 -19.95
C SER A 38 -3.83 -0.03 -21.06
N GLU A 39 -2.69 0.08 -21.77
CA GLU A 39 -2.29 -0.91 -22.75
C GLU A 39 -1.90 -2.21 -22.04
N THR A 40 -2.38 -3.33 -22.58
CA THR A 40 -2.14 -4.68 -22.06
C THR A 40 -1.33 -5.48 -23.06
N ASN A 41 -0.22 -6.06 -22.60
CA ASN A 41 0.63 -6.95 -23.38
C ASN A 41 0.58 -8.35 -22.79
N LEU A 42 0.70 -9.39 -23.63
CA LEU A 42 0.77 -10.76 -23.14
C LEU A 42 2.00 -10.93 -22.22
N PHE A 43 1.78 -11.38 -21.00
CA PHE A 43 2.82 -11.56 -20.01
C PHE A 43 3.60 -12.85 -20.25
N ASN A 44 4.93 -12.75 -20.35
CA ASN A 44 5.80 -13.92 -20.46
C ASN A 44 6.53 -14.15 -19.14
N ILE A 45 6.03 -15.06 -18.30
CA ILE A 45 6.60 -15.34 -16.97
C ILE A 45 8.08 -15.78 -17.02
N ASN A 46 8.50 -16.43 -18.12
CA ASN A 46 9.83 -17.04 -18.22
C ASN A 46 10.99 -16.04 -18.31
N VAL A 47 10.72 -14.76 -18.59
CA VAL A 47 11.78 -13.74 -18.68
C VAL A 47 12.12 -13.12 -17.32
N TYR A 48 11.38 -13.43 -16.28
CA TYR A 48 11.55 -12.87 -14.93
C TYR A 48 12.34 -13.81 -14.02
N SER A 49 12.87 -13.25 -12.91
CA SER A 49 13.60 -14.02 -11.90
C SER A 49 12.73 -15.10 -11.26
N PHE A 50 13.36 -16.20 -10.85
CA PHE A 50 12.67 -17.32 -10.21
C PHE A 50 11.79 -16.89 -9.03
N ASP A 51 12.29 -16.02 -8.14
CA ASP A 51 11.52 -15.54 -6.98
C ASP A 51 10.23 -14.81 -7.37
N LEU A 52 10.25 -14.09 -8.49
CA LEU A 52 9.08 -13.38 -9.00
C LEU A 52 8.07 -14.38 -9.60
N GLN A 53 8.57 -15.38 -10.34
CA GLN A 53 7.72 -16.44 -10.88
C GLN A 53 7.01 -17.18 -9.75
N VAL A 54 7.73 -17.55 -8.68
CA VAL A 54 7.16 -18.20 -7.49
C VAL A 54 6.05 -17.34 -6.88
N ALA A 55 6.27 -16.05 -6.68
CA ALA A 55 5.27 -15.16 -6.12
C ALA A 55 3.98 -15.08 -6.97
N ILE A 56 4.10 -15.14 -8.30
CA ILE A 56 2.95 -15.17 -9.23
C ILE A 56 2.21 -16.51 -9.12
N TYR A 57 2.95 -17.62 -9.10
CA TYR A 57 2.36 -18.97 -8.99
C TYR A 57 1.66 -19.19 -7.64
N GLU A 58 2.18 -18.64 -6.54
CA GLU A 58 1.55 -18.71 -5.21
C GLU A 58 0.15 -18.06 -5.17
N ASN A 59 -0.15 -17.13 -6.09
CA ASN A 59 -1.47 -16.53 -6.23
C ASN A 59 -2.37 -17.27 -7.24
N ASN A 60 -1.95 -18.45 -7.72
CA ASN A 60 -2.68 -19.25 -8.72
C ASN A 60 -3.05 -18.46 -9.99
N LEU A 61 -2.20 -17.53 -10.41
CA LEU A 61 -2.34 -16.88 -11.72
C LEU A 61 -2.00 -17.91 -12.81
N VAL A 62 -3.04 -18.54 -13.36
CA VAL A 62 -2.94 -19.58 -14.38
C VAL A 62 -3.79 -19.15 -15.58
N GLY A 63 -3.20 -19.12 -16.78
CA GLY A 63 -3.89 -18.77 -18.01
C GLY A 63 -3.22 -17.62 -18.77
N ASP A 64 -4.02 -16.93 -19.58
CA ASP A 64 -3.59 -15.74 -20.33
C ASP A 64 -3.50 -14.55 -19.37
N ILE A 65 -2.29 -14.26 -18.92
CA ILE A 65 -1.99 -13.12 -18.07
C ILE A 65 -1.53 -11.98 -18.95
N TYR A 66 -2.02 -10.78 -18.67
CA TYR A 66 -1.61 -9.56 -19.36
C TYR A 66 -0.91 -8.61 -18.41
N GLU A 67 0.22 -8.06 -18.84
CA GLU A 67 0.90 -6.99 -18.14
C GLU A 67 0.40 -5.63 -18.64
N CYS A 68 0.21 -4.69 -17.72
CA CYS A 68 -0.10 -3.31 -18.02
C CYS A 68 0.90 -2.36 -17.35
N ASP A 69 1.02 -1.14 -17.87
CA ASP A 69 1.92 -0.12 -17.29
C ASP A 69 1.27 0.66 -16.16
N THR A 70 -0.05 0.85 -16.26
CA THR A 70 -0.86 1.51 -15.25
C THR A 70 -2.29 0.95 -15.23
N PHE A 71 -2.95 1.04 -14.07
CA PHE A 71 -4.40 0.92 -13.96
C PHE A 71 -4.95 1.81 -12.85
N SER A 72 -6.22 2.19 -12.95
CA SER A 72 -6.92 2.85 -11.84
C SER A 72 -7.64 1.82 -10.97
N HIS A 73 -7.58 2.00 -9.65
CA HIS A 73 -8.30 1.18 -8.68
C HIS A 73 -8.77 2.06 -7.52
N LYS A 74 -10.08 2.05 -7.23
CA LYS A 74 -10.72 2.92 -6.21
C LYS A 74 -10.34 4.40 -6.38
N GLY A 75 -10.29 4.88 -7.63
CA GLY A 75 -9.90 6.25 -7.99
C GLY A 75 -8.42 6.59 -7.75
N CYS A 76 -7.57 5.60 -7.43
CA CYS A 76 -6.12 5.76 -7.30
C CYS A 76 -5.43 5.14 -8.53
N LEU A 77 -4.51 5.89 -9.13
CA LEU A 77 -3.67 5.39 -10.21
C LEU A 77 -2.54 4.54 -9.63
N CYS A 78 -2.53 3.25 -9.98
CA CYS A 78 -1.44 2.34 -9.72
C CYS A 78 -0.49 2.33 -10.91
N LYS A 79 0.81 2.44 -10.64
CA LYS A 79 1.87 2.37 -11.65
C LYS A 79 3.11 1.67 -11.11
N LYS A 80 3.92 1.09 -12.00
CA LYS A 80 5.23 0.53 -11.64
C LYS A 80 6.09 1.56 -10.89
N GLY A 81 6.83 1.10 -9.88
CA GLY A 81 7.65 1.91 -8.98
C GLY A 81 6.89 2.66 -7.89
N ASN A 82 5.55 2.59 -7.83
CA ASN A 82 4.82 3.15 -6.70
C ASN A 82 5.06 2.32 -5.43
N VAL A 83 5.18 3.02 -4.30
CA VAL A 83 5.27 2.36 -2.99
C VAL A 83 3.92 2.40 -2.31
N VAL A 84 3.50 1.26 -1.78
CA VAL A 84 2.20 1.06 -1.12
C VAL A 84 2.40 0.46 0.28
N VAL A 85 1.40 0.63 1.15
CA VAL A 85 1.40 0.01 2.48
C VAL A 85 0.71 -1.35 2.39
N LEU A 86 1.46 -2.39 2.74
CA LEU A 86 0.96 -3.76 2.79
C LEU A 86 0.27 -4.03 4.12
N ARG A 87 1.00 -3.79 5.21
CA ARG A 87 0.55 -4.08 6.58
C ARG A 87 1.08 -3.03 7.53
N GLN A 88 0.28 -2.75 8.55
CA GLN A 88 0.67 -1.93 9.69
C GLN A 88 -0.08 -2.44 10.91
N GLU A 89 0.64 -2.98 11.90
CA GLU A 89 0.03 -3.57 13.10
C GLU A 89 -0.40 -2.51 14.11
N ALA A 90 0.43 -1.49 14.32
CA ALA A 90 0.10 -0.37 15.19
C ALA A 90 0.77 0.92 14.73
N TYR A 91 0.54 2.02 15.46
CA TYR A 91 1.10 3.32 15.11
C TYR A 91 2.64 3.27 15.14
N ASN A 92 3.26 3.38 13.96
CA ASN A 92 4.70 3.26 13.73
C ASN A 92 5.35 1.92 14.09
N ILE A 93 4.56 0.85 14.19
CA ILE A 93 5.05 -0.48 14.54
C ILE A 93 4.72 -1.43 13.40
N ASN A 94 5.71 -2.25 13.03
CA ASN A 94 5.61 -3.33 12.04
C ASN A 94 4.94 -2.88 10.74
N VAL A 95 5.45 -1.79 10.18
CA VAL A 95 5.02 -1.28 8.87
C VAL A 95 5.77 -2.04 7.77
N LEU A 96 5.03 -2.71 6.91
CA LEU A 96 5.56 -3.34 5.70
C LEU A 96 5.15 -2.53 4.48
N LEU A 97 6.14 -2.20 3.65
CA LEU A 97 5.96 -1.46 2.42
C LEU A 97 6.33 -2.35 1.24
N GLY A 98 5.59 -2.18 0.14
CA GLY A 98 5.87 -2.86 -1.12
C GLY A 98 6.07 -1.86 -2.23
N THR A 99 7.09 -2.08 -3.07
CA THR A 99 7.24 -1.35 -4.34
C THR A 99 6.59 -2.15 -5.45
N ILE A 100 5.67 -1.56 -6.21
CA ILE A 100 5.05 -2.22 -7.37
C ILE A 100 6.10 -2.45 -8.44
N VAL A 101 6.32 -3.71 -8.80
CA VAL A 101 7.23 -4.09 -9.89
C VAL A 101 6.48 -4.49 -11.16
N LEU A 102 5.32 -5.14 -11.02
CA LEU A 102 4.45 -5.50 -12.14
C LEU A 102 2.99 -5.24 -11.79
N LEU A 103 2.21 -4.96 -12.84
CA LEU A 103 0.76 -4.87 -12.80
C LEU A 103 0.24 -5.90 -13.79
N LEU A 104 -0.44 -6.90 -13.27
CA LEU A 104 -0.95 -8.03 -14.05
C LEU A 104 -2.47 -8.01 -14.04
N VAL A 105 -3.05 -8.57 -15.08
CA VAL A 105 -4.50 -8.71 -15.25
C VAL A 105 -4.77 -10.10 -15.80
N ASP A 106 -5.68 -10.81 -15.16
CA ASP A 106 -6.23 -12.08 -15.63
C ASP A 106 -7.75 -12.02 -15.64
N ASP A 107 -8.41 -13.15 -15.90
CA ASP A 107 -9.87 -13.27 -15.87
C ASP A 107 -10.49 -12.96 -14.50
N ASN A 108 -9.71 -13.05 -13.41
CA ASN A 108 -10.14 -12.78 -12.06
C ASN A 108 -9.95 -11.30 -11.65
N GLY A 109 -9.24 -10.51 -12.48
CA GLY A 109 -9.07 -9.08 -12.30
C GLY A 109 -7.61 -8.63 -12.15
N PRO A 110 -7.36 -7.46 -11.52
CA PRO A 110 -6.03 -6.92 -11.38
C PRO A 110 -5.23 -7.58 -10.25
N HIS A 111 -3.92 -7.71 -10.49
CA HIS A 111 -2.95 -8.19 -9.51
C HIS A 111 -1.73 -7.28 -9.49
N LEU A 112 -1.20 -7.08 -8.29
CA LEU A 112 0.01 -6.32 -8.03
C LEU A 112 1.11 -7.30 -7.66
N VAL A 113 2.22 -7.27 -8.38
CA VAL A 113 3.46 -7.92 -7.93
C VAL A 113 4.30 -6.86 -7.23
N LEU A 114 4.65 -7.13 -5.99
CA LEU A 114 5.30 -6.19 -5.09
C LEU A 114 6.66 -6.72 -4.67
N GLU A 115 7.65 -5.85 -4.71
CA GLU A 115 8.92 -6.02 -4.01
C GLU A 115 8.73 -5.58 -2.55
N VAL A 116 8.60 -6.55 -1.63
CA VAL A 116 8.39 -6.28 -0.21
C VAL A 116 9.70 -5.89 0.45
N ARG A 117 9.69 -4.77 1.18
CA ARG A 117 10.86 -4.28 1.91
C ARG A 117 10.56 -4.10 3.39
N SER A 118 11.57 -4.38 4.21
CA SER A 118 11.53 -4.05 5.63
C SER A 118 11.64 -2.54 5.83
N THR A 119 11.12 -2.04 6.94
CA THR A 119 11.20 -0.61 7.27
C THR A 119 11.71 -0.37 8.67
N GLU A 120 12.41 0.75 8.85
CA GLU A 120 12.86 1.25 10.13
C GLU A 120 12.23 2.62 10.41
N PHE A 121 11.63 2.81 11.58
CA PHE A 121 11.03 4.08 11.95
C PHE A 121 12.05 5.05 12.54
N ILE A 122 12.27 6.18 11.87
CA ILE A 122 13.14 7.27 12.32
C ILE A 122 12.30 8.26 13.11
N SER A 123 12.35 8.15 14.44
CA SER A 123 11.53 8.92 15.38
C SER A 123 11.77 10.44 15.30
N SER A 124 13.01 10.87 15.08
CA SER A 124 13.39 12.29 15.05
C SER A 124 12.73 13.07 13.92
N MET A 125 12.47 12.42 12.79
CA MET A 125 11.84 13.04 11.62
C MET A 125 10.41 12.53 11.38
N ARG A 126 10.00 11.44 12.04
CA ARG A 126 8.75 10.71 11.81
C ARG A 126 8.61 10.20 10.36
N TYR A 127 9.67 9.54 9.88
CA TYR A 127 9.70 8.85 8.58
C TYR A 127 9.98 7.37 8.79
N PHE A 128 9.65 6.57 7.78
CA PHE A 128 10.11 5.19 7.63
C PHE A 128 11.22 5.18 6.60
N GLU A 129 12.33 4.55 6.93
CA GLU A 129 13.39 4.24 5.98
C GLU A 129 13.11 2.86 5.40
N MET A 130 13.06 2.74 4.07
CA MET A 130 13.01 1.45 3.41
C MET A 130 14.41 0.83 3.43
N LYS A 131 14.51 -0.39 3.94
CA LYS A 131 15.76 -1.13 4.10
C LYS A 131 15.83 -2.25 3.06
N ASP A 132 16.12 -3.44 3.53
CA ASP A 132 16.44 -4.60 2.72
C ASP A 132 15.22 -5.15 2.00
N TRP A 133 15.49 -5.76 0.86
CA TRP A 133 14.56 -6.62 0.16
C TRP A 133 14.24 -7.83 1.05
N VAL A 134 12.95 -8.18 1.12
CA VAL A 134 12.48 -9.34 1.91
C VAL A 134 12.05 -10.47 0.97
N LYS A 135 11.10 -10.17 0.07
CA LYS A 135 10.53 -11.15 -0.88
C LYS A 135 9.76 -10.43 -1.98
N TYR A 136 9.36 -11.17 -3.01
CA TYR A 136 8.25 -10.78 -3.86
C TYR A 136 6.93 -11.27 -3.27
N GLU A 137 5.86 -10.51 -3.51
CA GLU A 137 4.50 -10.91 -3.13
C GLU A 137 3.53 -10.47 -4.22
N CYS A 138 2.71 -11.41 -4.71
CA CYS A 138 1.63 -11.11 -5.62
C CYS A 138 0.32 -11.00 -4.82
N ILE A 139 -0.42 -9.90 -4.97
CA ILE A 139 -1.68 -9.66 -4.26
C ILE A 139 -2.73 -8.99 -5.15
N HIS A 140 -4.00 -9.21 -4.84
CA HIS A 140 -5.07 -8.36 -5.36
C HIS A 140 -4.99 -6.96 -4.71
N PRO A 141 -5.24 -5.85 -5.45
CA PRO A 141 -5.20 -4.49 -4.91
C PRO A 141 -6.06 -4.26 -3.66
N ASP A 142 -7.17 -4.99 -3.52
CA ASP A 142 -8.04 -4.90 -2.34
C ASP A 142 -7.38 -5.39 -1.04
N LYS A 143 -6.30 -6.17 -1.13
CA LYS A 143 -5.52 -6.57 0.05
C LYS A 143 -4.59 -5.46 0.56
N LEU A 144 -4.46 -4.34 -0.17
CA LEU A 144 -3.69 -3.20 0.30
C LEU A 144 -4.40 -2.47 1.43
N LEU A 145 -3.63 -2.09 2.45
CA LEU A 145 -4.14 -1.24 3.53
C LEU A 145 -4.52 0.16 3.03
N SER A 146 -3.89 0.62 1.95
CA SER A 146 -4.25 1.85 1.24
C SER A 146 -3.88 1.74 -0.23
N ALA A 147 -4.87 1.93 -1.11
CA ALA A 147 -4.67 2.03 -2.56
C ALA A 147 -3.84 3.26 -2.98
N LYS A 148 -3.72 4.26 -2.10
CA LYS A 148 -2.96 5.49 -2.37
C LYS A 148 -1.46 5.22 -2.28
N SER A 149 -0.75 5.49 -3.38
CA SER A 149 0.70 5.41 -3.40
C SER A 149 1.35 6.48 -2.53
N LEU A 150 2.48 6.10 -1.94
CA LEU A 150 3.31 6.91 -1.08
C LEU A 150 4.39 7.62 -1.89
N HIS A 151 4.73 8.83 -1.46
CA HIS A 151 5.85 9.54 -2.02
C HIS A 151 7.14 9.07 -1.33
N VAL A 152 8.15 8.77 -2.14
CA VAL A 152 9.49 8.36 -1.69
C VAL A 152 10.43 9.54 -1.79
N TYR A 153 10.98 9.95 -0.65
CA TYR A 153 12.00 10.98 -0.55
C TYR A 153 13.37 10.32 -0.59
N LYS A 154 14.30 10.85 -1.39
CA LYS A 154 15.69 10.37 -1.43
C LYS A 154 16.59 11.35 -0.69
N ARG A 155 17.36 10.87 0.29
CA ARG A 155 18.35 11.66 1.03
C ARG A 155 19.56 10.79 1.34
N ASP A 156 20.75 11.20 0.90
CA ASP A 156 22.02 10.51 1.21
C ASP A 156 21.95 9.00 0.94
N SER A 157 21.43 8.63 -0.24
CA SER A 157 21.15 7.24 -0.68
C SER A 157 20.08 6.47 0.09
N ARG A 158 19.43 7.09 1.09
CA ARG A 158 18.32 6.50 1.83
C ARG A 158 16.99 6.81 1.16
N LEU A 159 16.10 5.83 1.17
CA LEU A 159 14.72 5.96 0.70
C LEU A 159 13.81 6.15 1.92
N LEU A 160 13.27 7.35 2.05
CA LEU A 160 12.48 7.78 3.20
C LEU A 160 11.02 7.97 2.78
N ILE A 161 10.11 7.54 3.64
CA ILE A 161 8.67 7.58 3.37
C ILE A 161 7.96 8.19 4.57
N LYS A 162 7.04 9.11 4.30
CA LYS A 162 6.16 9.69 5.31
C LYS A 162 4.76 9.16 5.12
N LEU A 163 4.28 8.37 6.08
CA LEU A 163 2.87 8.01 6.13
C LEU A 163 2.06 9.28 6.44
N LYS A 164 1.07 9.57 5.60
CA LYS A 164 0.17 10.72 5.81
C LYS A 164 -0.81 10.46 6.94
N HIS A 165 -1.11 9.19 7.20
CA HIS A 165 -2.06 8.72 8.21
C HIS A 165 -1.54 7.41 8.80
N GLY A 166 -1.75 7.18 10.09
CA GLY A 166 -1.56 5.85 10.67
C GLY A 166 -2.76 4.99 10.30
N LEU A 167 -2.54 3.90 9.59
CA LEU A 167 -3.60 2.95 9.25
C LEU A 167 -3.39 1.74 10.13
N VAL A 168 -4.39 1.36 10.93
CA VAL A 168 -4.29 0.17 11.79
C VAL A 168 -5.24 -0.87 11.22
N SER A 169 -4.71 -2.03 10.80
CA SER A 169 -5.54 -3.16 10.34
C SER A 169 -6.41 -3.66 11.49
N GLU A 170 -7.68 -3.95 11.22
CA GLU A 170 -8.68 -4.29 12.24
C GLU A 170 -8.56 -5.72 12.82
N GLU A 171 -7.47 -6.45 12.52
CA GLU A 171 -7.21 -7.76 13.09
C GLU A 171 -6.69 -7.67 14.53
N MET A 172 -7.55 -7.18 15.41
CA MET A 172 -7.57 -7.54 16.83
C MET A 172 -8.97 -8.02 17.17
N LYS A 173 -9.37 -9.17 16.62
CA LYS A 173 -10.32 -10.05 17.31
C LYS A 173 -9.50 -10.85 18.30
N THR A 174 -9.44 -10.35 19.54
CA THR A 174 -9.02 -11.15 20.69
C THR A 174 -9.98 -12.32 20.83
N SER A 175 -9.50 -13.53 20.56
CA SER A 175 -10.06 -14.78 21.06
C SER A 175 -9.84 -14.88 22.57
#